data_AF-A0A484CJ10-F1
#
_entry.id   AF-A0A484CJ10-F1
#
_cell.length_a   1.000
_cell.length_b   1.000
_cell.length_c   1.000
_cell.angle_alpha   90.00
_cell.angle_beta   90.00
_cell.angle_gamma   90.00
#
_symmetry.space_group_name_H-M   'P 1'
#
loop_
_entity.id
_entity.type
_entity.pdbx_description
1 polymer ?
#
loop_
_entity_poly.entity_id
_entity_poly.type
_entity_poly.pdbx_seq_one_letter_code
_entity_poly.pdbx_strand_id
1 'polypeptide(L)'
;MEGPAGLVEDGVSGRRSALSAALLEVMQCYVGQSELLSEIQRLRSSFAIDWRPSQRVLVYLKSALLVCELEVDEGYPSRGASRLLSVRRDGQPLDTSGLKPYKSVLSLTDWLVFLSSSPLI
;
A
#
# COMPACT_ATOMS: atom_id res chain seq x y z
N MET A 1 54.85 -31.31 2.87
CA MET A 1 54.49 -30.10 2.12
C MET A 1 53.03 -30.26 1.76
N GLU A 2 52.12 -29.78 2.61
CA GLU A 2 50.67 -29.82 2.42
C GLU A 2 50.15 -28.41 2.70
N GLY A 3 49.50 -27.80 1.70
CA GLY A 3 49.10 -26.39 1.70
C GLY A 3 47.67 -26.17 2.20
N PRO A 4 47.32 -24.94 2.64
CA PRO A 4 46.00 -24.63 3.17
C PRO A 4 45.04 -24.32 2.02
N ALA A 5 44.49 -25.36 1.39
CA ALA A 5 43.43 -25.23 0.39
C ALA A 5 42.11 -25.70 1.00
N GLY A 6 41.39 -24.83 1.71
CA GLY A 6 40.10 -25.24 2.29
C GLY A 6 39.19 -24.19 2.92
N LEU A 7 39.60 -22.92 3.05
CA LEU A 7 38.84 -21.93 3.85
C LEU A 7 38.18 -20.79 3.06
N VAL A 8 38.23 -20.79 1.73
CA VAL A 8 37.82 -19.61 0.93
C VAL A 8 36.41 -19.75 0.32
N GLU A 9 35.90 -20.97 0.14
CA GLU A 9 34.65 -21.22 -0.59
C GLU A 9 33.38 -20.90 0.23
N ASP A 10 33.40 -21.13 1.54
CA ASP A 10 32.20 -21.05 2.39
C ASP A 10 31.76 -19.59 2.63
N GLY A 11 32.72 -18.67 2.79
CA GLY A 11 32.45 -17.24 2.93
C GLY A 11 31.99 -16.55 1.64
N VAL A 12 32.30 -17.09 0.46
CA VAL A 12 31.82 -16.55 -0.83
C VAL A 12 30.40 -17.04 -1.11
N SER A 13 30.09 -18.29 -0.79
CA SER A 13 28.75 -18.88 -0.93
C SER A 13 27.71 -18.16 -0.04
N GLY A 14 28.05 -17.92 1.24
CA GLY A 14 27.18 -17.17 2.17
C GLY A 14 26.96 -15.70 1.78
N ARG A 15 27.98 -15.03 1.24
CA ARG A 15 27.82 -13.66 0.71
C ARG A 15 26.94 -13.62 -0.54
N ARG A 16 27.05 -14.64 -1.41
CA ARG A 16 26.24 -14.75 -2.63
C ARG A 16 24.77 -15.02 -2.30
N SER A 17 24.48 -15.90 -1.33
CA SER A 17 23.10 -16.16 -0.90
C SER A 17 22.46 -14.93 -0.25
N ALA A 18 23.19 -14.21 0.61
CA ALA A 18 22.73 -12.96 1.19
C ALA A 18 22.44 -11.88 0.14
N LEU A 19 23.33 -11.73 -0.86
CA LEU A 19 23.11 -10.82 -1.99
C LEU A 19 21.86 -11.19 -2.80
N SER A 20 21.68 -12.47 -3.11
CA SER A 20 20.50 -12.96 -3.83
C SER A 20 19.21 -12.70 -3.05
N ALA A 21 19.22 -12.91 -1.72
CA ALA A 21 18.07 -12.61 -0.87
C ALA A 21 17.74 -11.11 -0.87
N ALA A 22 18.74 -10.24 -0.70
CA ALA A 22 18.54 -8.80 -0.76
C ALA A 22 18.01 -8.33 -2.13
N LEU A 23 18.50 -8.89 -3.23
CA LEU A 23 17.99 -8.60 -4.57
C LEU A 23 16.53 -9.04 -4.74
N LEU A 24 16.16 -10.21 -4.23
CA LEU A 24 14.77 -10.69 -4.27
C LEU A 24 13.85 -9.79 -3.45
N GLU A 25 14.28 -9.32 -2.28
CA GLU A 25 13.51 -8.37 -1.47
C GLU A 25 13.27 -7.06 -2.22
N VAL A 26 14.31 -6.51 -2.86
CA VAL A 26 14.19 -5.30 -3.69
C VAL A 26 13.22 -5.52 -4.86
N MET A 27 13.32 -6.65 -5.56
CA MET A 27 12.40 -6.99 -6.65
C MET A 27 10.95 -7.10 -6.16
N GLN A 28 10.72 -7.71 -4.99
CA GLN A 28 9.39 -7.80 -4.39
C GLN A 28 8.82 -6.42 -4.05
N CYS A 29 9.65 -5.48 -3.58
CA CYS A 29 9.22 -4.10 -3.38
C CYS A 29 8.75 -3.44 -4.69
N TYR A 30 9.47 -3.63 -5.79
CA TYR A 30 9.07 -3.08 -7.09
C TYR A 30 7.78 -3.72 -7.62
N VAL A 31 7.62 -5.03 -7.47
CA VAL A 31 6.37 -5.73 -7.86
C VAL A 31 5.19 -5.17 -7.08
N GLY A 32 5.29 -5.07 -5.74
CA GLY A 32 4.21 -4.51 -4.92
C GLY A 32 3.87 -3.06 -5.28
N GLN A 33 4.88 -2.24 -5.59
CA GLN A 33 4.66 -0.87 -6.08
C GLN A 33 3.91 -0.86 -7.43
N SER A 34 4.29 -1.74 -8.36
CA SER A 34 3.61 -1.87 -9.65
C SER A 34 2.14 -2.28 -9.47
N GLU A 35 1.86 -3.21 -8.55
CA GLU A 35 0.49 -3.64 -8.25
C GLU A 35 -0.35 -2.51 -7.66
N LEU A 36 0.18 -1.79 -6.67
CA LEU A 36 -0.47 -0.60 -6.08
C LEU A 36 -0.77 0.46 -7.16
N LEU A 37 0.22 0.80 -7.99
CA LEU A 37 0.03 1.81 -9.04
C LEU A 37 -0.98 1.34 -10.10
N SER A 38 -0.99 0.04 -10.44
CA SER A 38 -1.97 -0.54 -11.35
C SER A 38 -3.38 -0.49 -10.78
N GLU A 39 -3.54 -0.74 -9.47
CA GLU A 39 -4.82 -0.58 -8.78
C GLU A 39 -5.27 0.88 -8.81
N ILE A 40 -4.42 1.82 -8.41
CA ILE A 40 -4.72 3.26 -8.44
C ILE A 40 -5.13 3.70 -9.84
N GLN A 41 -4.39 3.31 -10.87
CA GLN A 41 -4.68 3.68 -12.24
C GLN A 41 -6.06 3.20 -12.69
N ARG A 42 -6.46 1.99 -12.27
CA ARG A 42 -7.80 1.46 -12.52
C ARG A 42 -8.88 2.26 -11.78
N LEU A 43 -8.63 2.66 -10.54
CA LEU A 43 -9.61 3.43 -9.76
C LEU A 43 -9.84 4.84 -10.31
N ARG A 44 -8.82 5.44 -10.93
CA ARG A 44 -8.92 6.79 -11.54
C ARG A 44 -9.96 6.88 -12.65
N SER A 45 -10.33 5.77 -13.30
CA SER A 45 -11.40 5.81 -14.32
C SER A 45 -12.80 5.93 -13.73
N SER A 46 -12.97 5.64 -12.44
CA SER A 46 -14.29 5.52 -11.80
C SER A 46 -14.46 6.44 -10.60
N PHE A 47 -13.37 6.92 -10.00
CA PHE A 47 -13.39 7.75 -8.81
C PHE A 47 -12.53 9.00 -8.98
N ALA A 48 -12.99 10.13 -8.44
CA ALA A 48 -12.21 11.35 -8.36
C ALA A 48 -11.17 11.21 -7.24
N ILE A 49 -9.98 10.72 -7.60
CA ILE A 49 -8.91 10.40 -6.65
C ILE A 49 -7.59 11.07 -7.01
N ASP A 50 -6.81 11.39 -5.99
CA ASP A 50 -5.44 11.87 -6.06
C ASP A 50 -4.53 10.97 -5.22
N TRP A 51 -3.39 10.56 -5.76
CA TRP A 51 -2.41 9.74 -5.04
C TRP A 51 -1.19 10.59 -4.70
N ARG A 52 -0.80 10.58 -3.43
CA ARG A 52 0.35 11.32 -2.89
C ARG A 52 1.45 10.34 -2.47
N PRO A 53 2.40 9.99 -3.37
CA PRO A 53 3.36 8.92 -3.13
C PRO A 53 4.23 9.15 -1.88
N SER A 54 4.68 10.38 -1.65
CA SER A 54 5.55 10.74 -0.53
C SER A 54 4.88 10.57 0.84
N GLN A 55 3.54 10.63 0.89
CA GLN A 55 2.75 10.46 2.11
C GLN A 55 2.12 9.07 2.18
N ARG A 56 2.17 8.30 1.09
CA ARG A 56 1.40 7.07 0.88
C ARG A 56 -0.10 7.24 1.18
N VAL A 57 -0.66 8.38 0.77
CA VAL A 57 -2.08 8.72 0.98
C VAL A 57 -2.80 8.82 -0.35
N LEU A 58 -3.96 8.16 -0.44
CA LEU A 58 -4.92 8.31 -1.51
C LEU A 58 -6.07 9.20 -1.03
N VAL A 59 -6.27 10.32 -1.72
CA VAL A 59 -7.35 11.27 -1.45
C VAL A 59 -8.50 10.95 -2.40
N TYR A 60 -9.70 10.77 -1.87
CA TYR A 60 -10.93 10.54 -2.63
C TYR A 60 -11.91 11.68 -2.39
N LEU A 61 -12.29 12.36 -3.48
CA LEU A 61 -13.32 13.39 -3.48
C LEU A 61 -14.67 12.76 -3.83
N LYS A 62 -15.50 12.47 -2.81
CA LYS A 62 -16.84 11.90 -3.02
C LYS A 62 -17.82 12.95 -3.52
N SER A 63 -17.71 14.17 -3.03
CA SER A 63 -18.49 15.34 -3.47
C SER A 63 -17.67 16.61 -3.25
N ALA A 64 -18.16 17.76 -3.73
CA ALA A 64 -17.48 19.05 -3.56
C ALA A 64 -17.18 19.41 -2.09
N LEU A 65 -17.94 18.84 -1.15
CA LEU A 65 -17.78 19.10 0.28
C LEU A 65 -17.23 17.90 1.05
N LEU A 66 -17.09 16.72 0.44
CA LEU A 66 -16.72 15.50 1.15
C LEU A 66 -15.45 14.88 0.58
N VAL A 67 -14.42 14.81 1.44
CA VAL A 67 -13.12 14.23 1.13
C VAL A 67 -12.83 13.10 2.10
N CYS A 68 -12.35 11.98 1.57
CA CYS A 68 -11.84 10.85 2.34
C CYS A 68 -10.34 10.71 2.07
N GLU A 69 -9.56 10.42 3.09
CA GLU A 69 -8.13 10.12 2.97
C GLU A 69 -7.89 8.68 3.40
N LEU A 70 -7.25 7.91 2.53
CA LEU A 70 -6.86 6.53 2.77
C LEU A 70 -5.35 6.46 2.88
N GLU A 71 -4.84 5.95 3.99
CA GLU A 71 -3.42 5.66 4.17
C GLU A 71 -3.12 4.24 3.68
N VAL A 72 -1.97 4.09 3.04
CA VAL A 72 -1.50 2.81 2.49
C VAL A 72 -0.18 2.45 3.15
N ASP A 73 -0.17 1.38 3.94
CA ASP A 73 1.03 0.92 4.62
C ASP A 73 2.11 0.46 3.62
N GLU A 74 3.37 0.45 4.07
CA GLU A 74 4.46 -0.14 3.30
C GLU A 74 4.21 -1.63 3.00
N GLY A 75 4.61 -2.06 1.80
CA GLY A 75 4.37 -3.43 1.34
C GLY A 75 2.93 -3.73 0.91
N TYR A 76 1.99 -2.78 0.94
CA TYR A 76 0.71 -2.95 0.25
C TYR A 76 0.95 -3.08 -1.28
N PRO A 77 0.24 -3.99 -1.99
CA PRO A 77 -0.88 -4.81 -1.50
C PRO A 77 -0.51 -6.17 -0.88
N SER A 78 0.74 -6.61 -0.96
CA SER A 78 1.12 -7.99 -0.61
C SER A 78 1.26 -8.26 0.89
N ARG A 79 1.78 -7.29 1.66
CA ARG A 79 2.02 -7.42 3.12
C ARG A 79 1.46 -6.25 3.94
N GLY A 80 1.21 -5.11 3.30
CA GLY A 80 0.61 -3.93 3.93
C GLY A 80 -0.91 -3.91 3.82
N ALA A 81 -1.54 -3.02 4.57
CA ALA A 81 -2.97 -2.76 4.50
C ALA A 81 -3.24 -1.35 3.97
N SER A 82 -4.51 -1.09 3.66
CA SER A 82 -5.01 0.27 3.48
C SER A 82 -6.07 0.56 4.53
N ARG A 83 -6.07 1.79 5.06
CA ARG A 83 -6.98 2.20 6.13
C ARG A 83 -7.51 3.60 5.92
N LEU A 84 -8.72 3.84 6.40
CA LEU A 84 -9.30 5.17 6.44
C LEU A 84 -8.57 6.02 7.48
N LEU A 85 -7.90 7.06 7.00
CA LEU A 85 -7.15 8.01 7.82
C LEU A 85 -8.07 9.12 8.32
N SER A 86 -8.85 9.72 7.42
CA SER A 86 -9.76 10.80 7.78
C SER A 86 -10.94 10.89 6.82
N VAL A 87 -12.07 11.41 7.31
CA VAL A 87 -13.18 11.89 6.49
C VAL A 87 -13.45 13.32 6.89
N ARG A 88 -13.58 14.20 5.92
CA ARG A 88 -13.82 15.62 6.14
C ARG A 88 -15.04 16.05 5.35
N ARG A 89 -15.97 16.74 6.01
CA ARG A 89 -17.13 17.38 5.41
C ARG A 89 -17.01 18.89 5.60
N ASP A 90 -17.03 19.63 4.50
CA ASP A 90 -16.85 21.09 4.49
C ASP A 90 -15.56 21.53 5.25
N GLY A 91 -14.48 20.77 5.03
CA GLY A 91 -13.19 20.97 5.70
C GLY A 91 -13.11 20.50 7.16
N GLN A 92 -14.25 20.21 7.80
CA GLN A 92 -14.32 19.75 9.19
C GLN A 92 -14.18 18.23 9.29
N PRO A 93 -13.42 17.70 10.28
CA PRO A 93 -13.38 16.26 10.55
C PRO A 93 -14.78 15.72 10.86
N LEU A 94 -15.12 14.59 10.25
CA LEU A 94 -16.36 13.88 10.48
C LEU A 94 -16.08 12.60 11.27
N ASP A 95 -16.95 12.28 12.23
CA ASP A 95 -16.80 11.06 13.03
C ASP A 95 -16.97 9.81 12.15
N THR A 96 -15.93 8.99 12.11
CA THR A 96 -15.89 7.75 11.33
C THR A 96 -16.25 6.52 12.15
N SER A 97 -16.60 6.64 13.43
CA SER A 97 -16.93 5.51 14.32
C SER A 97 -18.07 4.63 13.80
N GLY A 98 -19.00 5.22 13.04
CA GLY A 98 -20.12 4.52 12.40
C GLY A 98 -19.76 3.79 11.10
N LEU A 99 -18.58 4.05 10.51
CA LEU A 99 -18.14 3.39 9.29
C LEU A 99 -17.54 2.02 9.63
N LYS A 100 -18.35 0.98 9.45
CA LYS A 100 -17.94 -0.41 9.66
C LYS A 100 -17.83 -1.14 8.32
N PRO A 101 -16.62 -1.30 7.76
CA PRO A 101 -16.45 -2.12 6.58
C PRO A 101 -16.76 -3.59 6.86
N TYR A 102 -17.22 -4.32 5.84
CA TYR A 102 -17.60 -5.73 5.95
C TYR A 102 -16.42 -6.68 6.17
N LYS A 103 -15.19 -6.23 5.90
CA LYS A 103 -13.95 -6.99 6.09
C LYS A 103 -12.99 -6.19 6.98
N SER A 104 -12.17 -6.91 7.74
CA SER A 104 -11.13 -6.32 8.59
C SER A 104 -9.95 -5.72 7.82
N VAL A 105 -9.64 -6.28 6.64
CA VAL A 105 -8.62 -5.79 5.73
C VAL A 105 -9.27 -5.54 4.37
N LEU A 106 -9.19 -4.30 3.91
CA LEU A 106 -9.74 -3.87 2.63
C LEU A 106 -8.61 -3.43 1.68
N SER A 107 -8.80 -3.72 0.41
CA SER A 107 -8.05 -3.07 -0.66
C SER A 107 -8.51 -1.61 -0.85
N LEU A 108 -7.73 -0.80 -1.56
CA LEU A 108 -8.16 0.54 -1.96
C LEU A 108 -9.45 0.49 -2.77
N THR A 109 -9.57 -0.53 -3.64
CA THR A 109 -10.79 -0.77 -4.40
C THR A 109 -11.99 -1.01 -3.49
N ASP A 110 -11.87 -1.92 -2.52
CA ASP A 110 -12.97 -2.22 -1.61
C ASP A 110 -13.33 -0.99 -0.75
N TRP A 111 -12.34 -0.22 -0.30
CA TRP A 111 -12.57 1.03 0.42
C TRP A 111 -13.36 2.03 -0.41
N LEU A 112 -12.95 2.30 -1.66
CA LEU A 112 -13.66 3.28 -2.48
C LEU A 112 -15.10 2.85 -2.80
N VAL A 113 -15.33 1.56 -3.05
CA VAL A 113 -16.69 1.02 -3.25
C VAL A 113 -17.55 1.18 -1.98
N PHE A 114 -16.97 0.88 -0.81
CA PHE A 114 -17.66 1.05 0.46
C PHE A 114 -17.97 2.53 0.74
N LEU A 115 -16.98 3.41 0.59
CA LEU A 115 -17.14 4.84 0.86
C LEU A 115 -18.12 5.48 -0.13
N SER A 116 -18.12 5.09 -1.41
CA SER A 116 -19.06 5.62 -2.39
C SER A 116 -20.50 5.21 -2.12
N SER A 117 -20.72 3.99 -1.61
CA SER A 117 -22.06 3.45 -1.33
C SER A 117 -22.58 3.78 0.08
N SER A 118 -21.70 4.19 1.00
CA SER A 118 -22.09 4.55 2.37
C SER A 118 -22.94 5.82 2.41
N PRO A 119 -24.16 5.79 2.98
CA PRO A 119 -25.01 6.98 3.13
C PRO A 119 -24.60 7.86 4.32
N LEU A 120 -23.72 7.36 5.20
CA LEU A 120 -23.27 8.10 6.39
C LEU A 120 -22.37 9.28 6.03
N ILE A 121 -21.74 9.22 4.85
CA ILE A 121 -20.75 10.19 4.38
C ILE A 121 -21.09 10.73 3.00
#